data_AF-A0A7J8LNH0-F1
#
_entry.id   AF-A0A7J8LNH0-F1
#
_cell.length_a   1.000
_cell.length_b   1.000
_cell.length_c   1.000
_cell.angle_alpha   90.00
_cell.angle_beta   90.00
_cell.angle_gamma   90.00
#
_symmetry.space_group_name_H-M   'P 1'
#
loop_
_entity.id
_entity.type
_entity.pdbx_description
1 polymer ?
#
loop_
_entity_poly.entity_id
_entity_poly.type
_entity_poly.pdbx_seq_one_letter_code
_entity_poly.pdbx_strand_id
1 'polypeptide(L)'
;MNLKEPLWTKRTESNEPPSPSSSSPRDPESEAAAAAATSAVEELVNSLNKQRIYREVTLALRTGLRDVRAEFSFLRVRGLRFLLKSLRSIAQSDSSITLFSQTQSIPDLQVVPLLFEHSFKETEDEKVGSLDHIFSVEPMKVKSPSTDSEVALALRVLEGCCLLHPESTRLAHQHKAIP
;
A
#
# COMPACT_ATOMS: atom_id res chain seq x y z
N MET A 1 -5.54 -27.49 -38.44
CA MET A 1 -6.35 -26.32 -38.01
C MET A 1 -5.84 -25.11 -38.76
N ASN A 2 -6.68 -24.48 -39.57
CA ASN A 2 -6.30 -23.34 -40.41
C ASN A 2 -6.27 -22.06 -39.57
N LEU A 3 -5.08 -21.52 -39.33
CA LEU A 3 -4.90 -20.22 -38.70
C LEU A 3 -5.03 -19.15 -39.79
N LYS A 4 -6.06 -18.30 -39.67
CA LYS A 4 -6.27 -17.13 -40.54
C LYS A 4 -5.15 -16.12 -40.30
N GLU A 5 -4.42 -15.80 -41.36
CA GLU A 5 -3.47 -14.69 -41.42
C GLU A 5 -4.19 -13.32 -41.28
N PRO A 6 -3.58 -12.31 -40.63
CA PRO A 6 -4.16 -10.98 -40.45
C PRO A 6 -4.18 -10.15 -41.76
N LEU A 7 -5.25 -9.37 -41.91
CA LEU A 7 -5.74 -8.75 -43.15
C LEU A 7 -5.01 -7.46 -43.59
N TRP A 8 -3.78 -7.21 -43.16
CA TRP A 8 -3.06 -5.95 -43.46
C TRP A 8 -1.91 -6.07 -44.46
N THR A 9 -1.61 -7.26 -44.97
CA THR A 9 -0.44 -7.50 -45.83
C THR A 9 -0.65 -7.28 -47.33
N LYS A 10 -1.70 -6.56 -47.76
CA LYS A 10 -1.87 -6.24 -49.20
C LYS A 10 -2.18 -4.76 -49.43
N ARG A 11 -1.11 -3.96 -49.58
CA ARG A 11 -1.09 -2.89 -50.58
C ARG A 11 0.33 -2.46 -50.94
N THR A 12 0.78 -2.94 -52.08
CA THR A 12 1.90 -2.49 -52.91
C THR A 12 1.60 -3.21 -54.24
N GLU A 13 1.43 -2.58 -55.40
CA GLU A 13 2.04 -1.38 -56.00
C GLU A 13 1.09 -0.79 -57.07
N SER A 14 1.11 0.53 -57.27
CA SER A 14 1.31 1.13 -58.60
C SER A 14 1.30 2.67 -58.54
N ASN A 15 2.36 3.22 -59.14
CA ASN A 15 2.58 4.57 -59.66
C ASN A 15 3.31 5.63 -58.79
N GLU A 16 4.50 5.95 -59.32
CA GLU A 16 5.48 7.00 -59.01
C GLU A 16 5.04 8.38 -59.59
N PRO A 17 5.84 9.47 -59.45
CA PRO A 17 5.56 10.66 -58.64
C PRO A 17 5.06 11.89 -59.43
N PRO A 18 4.72 12.99 -58.74
CA PRO A 18 5.55 14.18 -58.95
C PRO A 18 5.90 14.96 -57.66
N SER A 19 7.11 15.49 -57.62
CA SER A 19 7.53 16.60 -56.73
C SER A 19 7.37 17.94 -57.49
N PRO A 20 7.53 19.13 -56.87
CA PRO A 20 7.52 19.50 -55.45
C PRO A 20 6.48 20.64 -55.19
N SER A 21 6.52 21.23 -54.00
CA SER A 21 5.92 22.53 -53.61
C SER A 21 4.42 22.58 -53.28
N SER A 22 4.11 22.18 -52.05
CA SER A 22 3.25 22.99 -51.19
C SER A 22 3.76 22.86 -49.75
N SER A 23 4.57 23.83 -49.33
CA SER A 23 4.77 24.11 -47.91
C SER A 23 3.44 24.65 -47.37
N SER A 24 2.52 23.76 -47.02
CA SER A 24 1.44 24.12 -46.11
C SER A 24 2.10 24.61 -44.81
N PRO A 25 1.70 25.77 -44.27
CA PRO A 25 2.18 26.17 -42.96
C PRO A 25 1.76 25.06 -42.00
N ARG A 26 2.71 24.48 -41.25
CA ARG A 26 2.34 23.70 -40.08
C ARG A 26 1.68 24.70 -39.14
N ASP A 27 0.36 24.61 -38.99
CA ASP A 27 -0.37 25.47 -38.07
C ASP A 27 0.15 25.20 -36.66
N PRO A 28 0.86 26.17 -36.03
CA PRO A 28 1.45 25.95 -34.71
C PRO A 28 0.39 25.70 -33.63
N GLU A 29 -0.86 26.11 -33.88
CA GLU A 29 -2.01 25.80 -33.02
C GLU A 29 -2.37 24.30 -33.01
N SER A 30 -2.18 23.58 -34.11
CA SER A 30 -2.52 22.15 -34.17
C SER A 30 -1.49 21.29 -33.44
N GLU A 31 -0.20 21.61 -33.56
CA GLU A 31 0.87 20.96 -32.80
C GLU A 31 0.77 21.31 -31.29
N ALA A 32 0.41 22.55 -30.94
CA ALA A 32 0.18 22.95 -29.55
C ALA A 32 -1.05 22.28 -28.92
N ALA A 33 -2.15 22.14 -29.66
CA ALA A 33 -3.34 21.42 -29.21
C ALA A 33 -3.08 19.91 -29.05
N ALA A 34 -2.29 19.31 -29.96
CA ALA A 34 -1.86 17.91 -29.83
C ALA A 34 -0.95 17.71 -28.62
N ALA A 35 0.01 18.61 -28.37
CA ALA A 35 0.88 18.58 -27.21
C ALA A 35 0.11 18.75 -25.88
N ALA A 36 -0.86 19.67 -25.85
CA ALA A 36 -1.75 19.85 -24.71
C ALA A 36 -2.61 18.61 -24.44
N ALA A 37 -3.13 17.96 -25.49
CA ALA A 37 -3.88 16.71 -25.36
C ALA A 37 -2.99 15.58 -24.82
N THR A 38 -1.74 15.45 -25.27
CA THR A 38 -0.81 14.45 -24.73
C THR A 38 -0.47 14.69 -23.26
N SER A 39 -0.30 15.95 -22.85
CA SER A 39 -0.08 16.32 -21.45
C SER A 39 -1.29 15.98 -20.57
N ALA A 40 -2.51 16.27 -21.04
CA ALA A 40 -3.74 15.95 -20.31
C ALA A 40 -3.93 14.43 -20.13
N VAL A 41 -3.57 13.63 -21.13
CA VAL A 41 -3.59 12.16 -21.03
C VAL A 41 -2.55 11.67 -20.03
N GLU A 42 -1.33 12.23 -20.03
CA GLU A 42 -0.29 11.88 -19.07
C GLU A 42 -0.71 12.19 -17.62
N GLU A 43 -1.30 13.38 -17.38
CA GLU A 43 -1.85 13.74 -16.08
C GLU A 43 -2.94 12.78 -15.62
N LEU A 44 -3.84 12.39 -16.52
CA LEU A 44 -4.89 11.42 -16.20
C LEU A 44 -4.29 10.06 -15.84
N VAL A 45 -3.32 9.57 -16.61
CA VAL A 45 -2.63 8.29 -16.32
C VAL A 45 -1.93 8.34 -14.97
N ASN A 46 -1.24 9.44 -14.66
CA ASN A 46 -0.59 9.66 -13.37
C ASN A 46 -1.60 9.70 -12.21
N SER A 47 -2.74 10.35 -12.40
CA SER A 47 -3.83 10.41 -11.42
C SER A 47 -4.43 9.03 -11.16
N LEU A 48 -4.71 8.25 -12.22
CA LEU A 48 -5.22 6.88 -12.10
C LEU A 48 -4.21 5.95 -11.43
N ASN A 49 -2.92 6.08 -11.76
CA ASN A 49 -1.87 5.31 -11.12
C ASN A 49 -1.76 5.65 -9.61
N LYS A 50 -1.81 6.93 -9.25
CA LYS A 50 -1.86 7.36 -7.85
C LYS A 50 -3.07 6.80 -7.12
N GLN A 51 -4.25 6.82 -7.73
CA GLN A 51 -5.47 6.25 -7.15
C GLN A 51 -5.36 4.73 -6.98
N ARG A 52 -4.77 4.02 -7.95
CA ARG A 52 -4.49 2.59 -7.86
C ARG A 52 -3.59 2.28 -6.68
N ILE A 53 -2.44 2.94 -6.57
CA ILE A 53 -1.48 2.74 -5.47
C ILE A 53 -2.14 3.05 -4.13
N TYR A 54 -2.91 4.13 -4.03
CA TYR A 54 -3.65 4.46 -2.80
C TYR A 54 -4.59 3.34 -2.37
N ARG A 55 -5.34 2.76 -3.32
CA ARG A 55 -6.24 1.62 -3.05
C ARG A 55 -5.45 0.38 -2.63
N GLU A 56 -4.34 0.08 -3.28
CA GLU A 56 -3.48 -1.06 -2.96
C GLU A 56 -2.89 -0.94 -1.55
N VAL A 57 -2.31 0.23 -1.19
CA VAL A 57 -1.77 0.51 0.15
C VAL A 57 -2.87 0.42 1.19
N THR A 58 -4.02 1.07 0.96
CA THR A 58 -5.15 1.05 1.90
C THR A 58 -5.69 -0.37 2.10
N LEU A 59 -5.82 -1.15 1.03
CA LEU A 59 -6.32 -2.52 1.09
C LEU A 59 -5.34 -3.43 1.83
N ALA A 60 -4.04 -3.30 1.56
CA ALA A 60 -3.01 -4.04 2.28
C ALA A 60 -3.06 -3.73 3.79
N LEU A 61 -3.07 -2.44 4.16
CA LEU A 61 -3.17 -2.05 5.56
C LEU A 61 -4.43 -2.59 6.23
N ARG A 62 -5.61 -2.43 5.62
CA ARG A 62 -6.87 -2.97 6.18
C ARG A 62 -6.84 -4.48 6.36
N THR A 63 -6.23 -5.19 5.42
CA THR A 63 -6.13 -6.65 5.47
C THR A 63 -5.24 -7.08 6.63
N GLY A 64 -4.04 -6.50 6.75
CA GLY A 64 -3.12 -6.81 7.85
C GLY A 64 -3.65 -6.39 9.21
N LEU A 65 -4.20 -5.18 9.33
CA LEU A 65 -4.71 -4.63 10.60
C LEU A 65 -5.94 -5.37 11.11
N ARG A 66 -6.81 -5.88 10.22
CA ARG A 66 -7.93 -6.74 10.61
C ARG A 66 -7.46 -7.97 11.39
N ASP A 67 -6.36 -8.57 10.93
CA ASP A 67 -5.80 -9.77 11.55
C ASP A 67 -5.04 -9.43 12.84
N VAL A 68 -4.38 -8.28 12.91
CA VAL A 68 -3.75 -7.76 14.14
C VAL A 68 -4.79 -7.45 15.23
N ARG A 69 -6.00 -7.03 14.85
CA ARG A 69 -7.11 -6.78 15.79
C ARG A 69 -7.72 -8.08 16.38
N ALA A 70 -7.33 -9.24 15.88
CA ALA A 70 -7.93 -10.51 16.29
C ALA A 70 -7.59 -10.88 17.75
N GLU A 71 -8.51 -11.59 18.40
CA GLU A 71 -8.36 -12.03 19.79
C GLU A 71 -7.37 -13.19 19.95
N PHE A 72 -7.05 -13.88 18.85
CA PHE A 72 -6.14 -15.01 18.80
C PHE A 72 -4.75 -14.62 18.27
N SER A 73 -3.70 -14.97 19.03
CA SER A 73 -2.30 -14.68 18.71
C SER A 73 -1.87 -15.20 17.33
N PHE A 74 -2.36 -16.36 16.88
CA PHE A 74 -2.00 -16.90 15.56
C PHE A 74 -2.48 -16.00 14.40
N LEU A 75 -3.66 -15.38 14.53
CA LEU A 75 -4.17 -14.42 13.55
C LEU A 75 -3.36 -13.12 13.60
N ARG A 76 -3.05 -12.63 14.81
CA ARG A 76 -2.21 -11.44 14.97
C ARG A 76 -0.84 -11.63 14.35
N VAL A 77 -0.17 -12.75 14.63
CA VAL A 77 1.11 -13.13 14.02
C VAL A 77 1.02 -13.18 12.49
N ARG A 78 -0.07 -13.75 11.92
CA ARG A 78 -0.31 -13.75 10.47
C ARG A 78 -0.44 -12.31 9.93
N GLY A 79 -1.19 -11.46 10.63
CA GLY A 79 -1.37 -10.04 10.30
C GLY A 79 -0.05 -9.27 10.33
N LEU A 80 0.75 -9.43 11.38
CA LEU A 80 2.06 -8.78 11.53
C LEU A 80 3.04 -9.17 10.42
N ARG A 81 3.11 -10.46 10.05
CA ARG A 81 3.92 -10.90 8.89
C ARG A 81 3.44 -10.28 7.58
N PHE A 82 2.13 -10.18 7.39
CA PHE A 82 1.56 -9.53 6.22
C PHE A 82 1.90 -8.03 6.18
N LEU A 83 1.80 -7.33 7.32
CA LEU A 83 2.19 -5.93 7.44
C LEU A 83 3.67 -5.73 7.13
N LEU A 84 4.58 -6.55 7.68
CA LEU A 84 6.00 -6.48 7.35
C LEU A 84 6.27 -6.61 5.86
N LYS A 85 5.61 -7.57 5.19
CA LYS A 85 5.72 -7.73 3.74
C LYS A 85 5.20 -6.50 3.00
N SER A 86 4.10 -5.92 3.47
CA SER A 86 3.48 -4.73 2.87
C SER A 86 4.36 -3.49 3.06
N LEU A 87 4.90 -3.26 4.26
CA LEU A 87 5.83 -2.16 4.55
C LEU A 87 7.09 -2.25 3.68
N ARG A 88 7.63 -3.46 3.48
CA ARG A 88 8.74 -3.67 2.53
C ARG A 88 8.38 -3.29 1.09
N SER A 89 7.16 -3.60 0.65
CA SER A 89 6.68 -3.20 -0.68
C SER A 89 6.46 -1.68 -0.77
N ILE A 90 5.98 -1.04 0.30
CA ILE A 90 5.77 0.40 0.37
C ILE A 90 7.11 1.15 0.35
N ALA A 91 8.13 0.62 1.02
CA ALA A 91 9.49 1.19 1.06
C ALA A 91 10.19 1.26 -0.31
N GLN A 92 9.66 0.59 -1.35
CA GLN A 92 10.27 0.58 -2.69
C GLN A 92 10.01 1.86 -3.50
N SER A 93 9.07 2.72 -3.07
CA SER A 93 8.66 3.90 -3.83
C SER A 93 8.29 5.07 -2.91
N ASP A 94 8.88 6.25 -3.14
CA ASP A 94 8.61 7.47 -2.36
C ASP A 94 7.14 7.90 -2.42
N SER A 95 6.46 7.65 -3.54
CA SER A 95 5.04 7.92 -3.67
C SER A 95 4.20 7.03 -2.74
N SER A 96 4.56 5.76 -2.60
CA SER A 96 3.91 4.82 -1.67
C SER A 96 4.19 5.18 -0.22
N ILE A 97 5.40 5.62 0.10
CA ILE A 97 5.79 6.12 1.43
C ILE A 97 4.91 7.33 1.82
N THR A 98 4.81 8.31 0.93
CA THR A 98 3.99 9.50 1.15
C THR A 98 2.52 9.15 1.36
N LEU A 99 1.98 8.22 0.56
CA LEU A 99 0.61 7.74 0.72
C LEU A 99 0.41 6.98 2.03
N PHE A 100 1.39 6.17 2.46
CA PHE A 100 1.36 5.50 3.76
C PHE A 100 1.30 6.51 4.91
N SER A 101 2.12 7.56 4.89
CA SER A 101 2.06 8.62 5.91
C SER A 101 0.68 9.28 5.96
N GLN A 102 0.05 9.50 4.80
CA GLN A 102 -1.32 10.04 4.74
C GLN A 102 -2.35 9.08 5.34
N THR A 103 -2.24 7.76 5.09
CA THR A 103 -3.19 6.79 5.67
C THR A 103 -3.08 6.70 7.19
N GLN A 104 -1.93 7.03 7.78
CA GLN A 104 -1.77 7.07 9.25
C GLN A 104 -2.58 8.21 9.93
N SER A 105 -3.14 9.15 9.17
CA SER A 105 -4.11 10.12 9.71
C SER A 105 -5.51 9.52 9.96
N ILE A 106 -5.81 8.36 9.34
CA ILE A 106 -7.11 7.69 9.44
C ILE A 106 -7.05 6.70 10.62
N PRO A 107 -7.91 6.85 11.65
CA PRO A 107 -7.85 6.02 12.86
C PRO A 107 -7.87 4.51 12.58
N ASP A 108 -8.63 4.08 11.58
CA ASP A 108 -8.73 2.67 11.22
C ASP A 108 -7.48 2.07 10.56
N LEU A 109 -6.59 2.92 10.07
CA LEU A 109 -5.38 2.52 9.34
C LEU A 109 -4.10 2.81 10.13
N GLN A 110 -4.23 3.31 11.36
CA GLN A 110 -3.12 3.62 12.24
C GLN A 110 -2.46 2.35 12.75
N VAL A 111 -1.23 2.10 12.31
CA VAL A 111 -0.50 0.88 12.67
C VAL A 111 -0.03 0.94 14.13
N VAL A 112 0.60 2.03 14.54
CA VAL A 112 1.28 2.13 15.85
C VAL A 112 0.31 1.96 17.02
N PRO A 113 -0.80 2.73 17.15
CA PRO A 113 -1.76 2.54 18.23
C PRO A 113 -2.31 1.11 18.31
N LEU A 114 -2.57 0.47 17.16
CA LEU A 114 -3.07 -0.90 17.10
C LEU A 114 -2.06 -1.92 17.63
N LEU A 115 -0.76 -1.73 17.37
CA LEU A 115 0.27 -2.60 17.93
C LEU A 115 0.31 -2.49 19.46
N PHE A 116 0.17 -1.27 20.01
CA PHE A 116 0.13 -1.07 21.44
C PHE A 116 -1.12 -1.67 22.08
N GLU A 117 -2.27 -1.61 21.41
CA GLU A 117 -3.51 -2.18 21.94
C GLU A 117 -3.53 -3.72 21.91
N HIS A 118 -3.03 -4.33 20.84
CA HIS A 118 -3.23 -5.76 20.58
C HIS A 118 -2.00 -6.64 20.75
N SER A 119 -0.78 -6.08 20.69
CA SER A 119 0.46 -6.86 20.76
C SER A 119 1.37 -6.45 21.91
N PHE A 120 1.40 -5.16 22.31
CA PHE A 120 2.23 -4.70 23.44
C PHE A 120 1.45 -4.47 24.73
N LYS A 121 0.12 -4.53 24.71
CA LYS A 121 -0.68 -4.41 25.93
C LYS A 121 -0.37 -5.61 26.81
N GLU A 122 0.18 -5.36 27.98
CA GLU A 122 0.30 -6.37 29.02
C GLU A 122 -1.13 -6.79 29.39
N THR A 123 -1.45 -8.06 29.15
CA THR A 123 -2.68 -8.63 29.67
C THR A 123 -2.49 -8.68 31.16
N GLU A 124 -3.06 -7.72 31.89
CA GLU A 124 -3.35 -7.99 33.29
C GLU A 124 -4.12 -9.29 33.32
N ASP A 125 -3.68 -10.25 34.13
CA ASP A 125 -4.45 -11.46 34.42
C ASP A 125 -5.84 -11.00 34.86
N GLU A 126 -6.78 -10.92 33.93
CA GLU A 126 -8.17 -10.68 34.24
C GLU A 126 -8.60 -11.95 34.97
N LYS A 127 -8.40 -11.91 36.30
CA LYS A 127 -8.72 -12.98 37.23
C LYS A 127 -10.11 -13.47 36.87
N VAL A 128 -10.20 -14.72 36.43
CA VAL A 128 -11.46 -15.40 36.19
C VAL A 128 -12.23 -15.32 37.51
N GLY A 129 -13.15 -14.35 37.60
CA GLY A 129 -14.00 -14.19 38.77
C GLY A 129 -14.82 -15.47 38.90
N SER A 130 -14.82 -16.07 40.09
CA SER A 130 -15.59 -17.28 40.36
C SER A 130 -17.03 -17.10 39.88
N LEU A 131 -17.49 -17.99 39.00
CA LEU A 131 -18.80 -17.97 38.35
C LEU A 131 -19.94 -18.42 39.28
N ASP A 132 -19.85 -18.13 40.57
CA ASP A 132 -20.83 -18.61 41.56
C ASP A 132 -22.17 -17.85 41.49
N HIS A 133 -22.32 -16.85 40.61
CA HIS A 133 -23.52 -15.99 40.49
C HIS A 133 -24.02 -15.94 39.03
N ILE A 134 -24.65 -17.04 38.62
CA ILE A 134 -24.78 -17.56 37.23
C ILE A 134 -25.65 -16.76 36.24
N PHE A 135 -26.25 -15.61 36.55
CA PHE A 135 -27.33 -15.06 35.68
C PHE A 135 -27.28 -13.60 35.21
N SER A 136 -26.14 -12.89 35.25
CA SER A 136 -26.05 -11.54 34.64
C SER A 136 -24.66 -11.13 34.12
N VAL A 137 -23.84 -12.08 33.68
CA VAL A 137 -22.46 -11.77 33.26
C VAL A 137 -22.39 -11.61 31.74
N GLU A 138 -21.96 -10.45 31.26
CA GLU A 138 -21.59 -10.28 29.86
C GLU A 138 -20.48 -11.26 29.49
N PRO A 139 -20.52 -11.87 28.28
CA PRO A 139 -19.47 -12.77 27.84
C PRO A 139 -18.13 -12.04 27.79
N MET A 140 -17.22 -12.47 28.66
CA MET A 140 -15.86 -11.95 28.75
C MET A 140 -15.11 -12.24 27.45
N LYS A 141 -14.52 -11.19 26.85
CA LYS A 141 -13.67 -11.34 25.65
C LYS A 141 -12.32 -11.88 26.06
N VAL A 142 -12.16 -13.20 25.96
CA VAL A 142 -10.88 -13.87 26.25
C VAL A 142 -9.88 -13.50 25.16
N LYS A 143 -9.05 -12.48 25.42
CA LYS A 143 -7.91 -12.16 24.55
C LYS A 143 -6.74 -13.06 24.93
N SER A 144 -6.24 -13.81 23.95
CA SER A 144 -5.00 -14.57 24.17
C SER A 144 -3.83 -13.62 24.44
N PRO A 145 -2.98 -13.89 25.43
CA PRO A 145 -1.80 -13.07 25.69
C PRO A 145 -0.86 -13.08 24.48
N SER A 146 -0.10 -11.99 24.32
CA SER A 146 0.92 -11.90 23.29
C SER A 146 2.05 -12.88 23.56
N THR A 147 2.44 -13.63 22.53
CA THR A 147 3.62 -14.51 22.62
C THR A 147 4.90 -13.73 22.29
N ASP A 148 6.07 -14.21 22.74
CA ASP A 148 7.36 -13.58 22.40
C ASP A 148 7.55 -13.40 20.89
N SER A 149 7.09 -14.37 20.10
CA SER A 149 7.14 -14.31 18.63
C SER A 149 6.26 -13.19 18.05
N GLU A 150 5.11 -12.94 18.68
CA GLU A 150 4.19 -11.88 18.30
C GLU A 150 4.81 -10.52 18.61
N VAL A 151 5.34 -10.37 19.83
CA VAL A 151 6.00 -9.14 20.28
C VAL A 151 7.20 -8.83 19.39
N ALA A 152 8.05 -9.82 19.08
CA ALA A 152 9.19 -9.63 18.19
C ALA A 152 8.75 -9.17 16.79
N LEU A 153 7.68 -9.75 16.23
CA LEU A 153 7.13 -9.31 14.95
C LEU A 153 6.53 -7.89 15.02
N ALA A 154 5.82 -7.56 16.10
CA ALA A 154 5.25 -6.24 16.31
C ALA A 154 6.35 -5.17 16.43
N LEU A 155 7.44 -5.46 17.14
CA LEU A 155 8.61 -4.57 17.21
C LEU A 155 9.24 -4.35 15.83
N ARG A 156 9.33 -5.39 15.00
CA ARG A 156 9.80 -5.26 13.61
C ARG A 156 8.86 -4.43 12.75
N VAL A 157 7.54 -4.55 12.93
CA VAL A 157 6.56 -3.70 12.23
C VAL A 157 6.73 -2.25 12.66
N LEU A 158 6.88 -2.00 13.96
CA LEU A 158 7.10 -0.66 14.52
C LEU A 158 8.38 -0.04 13.96
N GLU A 159 9.49 -0.78 13.97
CA GLU A 159 10.76 -0.40 13.34
C GLU A 159 10.54 -0.01 11.87
N GLY A 160 9.87 -0.88 11.10
CA GLY A 160 9.55 -0.62 9.70
C GLY A 160 8.75 0.67 9.50
N CYS A 161 7.72 0.93 10.33
CA CYS A 161 6.95 2.17 10.27
C CYS A 161 7.81 3.40 10.55
N CYS A 162 8.74 3.33 11.52
CA CYS A 162 9.67 4.42 11.80
C CYS A 162 10.61 4.67 10.61
N LEU A 163 11.13 3.61 9.98
CA LEU A 163 12.07 3.72 8.86
C LEU A 163 11.43 4.15 7.53
N LEU A 164 10.10 4.15 7.44
CA LEU A 164 9.40 4.78 6.32
C LEU A 164 9.40 6.31 6.42
N HIS A 165 9.61 6.89 7.61
CA HIS A 165 9.68 8.33 7.76
C HIS A 165 11.12 8.83 7.49
N PRO A 166 11.37 9.64 6.44
CA PRO A 166 12.72 9.97 6.00
C PRO A 166 13.60 10.59 7.10
N GLU A 167 13.02 11.47 7.92
CA GLU A 167 13.74 12.12 9.01
C GLU A 167 14.11 11.14 10.12
N SER A 168 13.23 10.18 10.41
CA SER A 168 13.49 9.13 11.39
C SER A 168 14.61 8.21 10.91
N THR A 169 14.61 7.86 9.62
CA THR A 169 15.67 7.06 8.99
C THR A 169 17.02 7.78 9.01
N ARG A 170 17.03 9.08 8.71
CA ARG A 170 18.22 9.93 8.77
C ARG A 170 18.81 9.95 10.19
N LEU A 171 17.96 10.18 11.20
CA LEU A 171 18.37 10.16 12.60
C LEU A 171 18.86 8.77 13.03
N ALA A 172 18.21 7.70 12.57
CA ALA A 172 18.62 6.33 12.88
C ALA A 172 20.04 6.02 12.35
N HIS A 173 20.37 6.45 11.13
CA HIS A 173 21.75 6.35 10.61
C HIS A 173 22.72 7.24 11.39
N GLN A 174 22.34 8.48 11.73
CA GLN A 174 23.18 9.40 12.49
C GLN A 174 23.59 8.81 13.85
N HIS A 175 22.66 8.13 14.53
CA HIS A 175 22.88 7.51 15.83
C HIS A 175 23.36 6.05 15.77
N LYS A 176 23.66 5.51 14.58
CA LYS A 176 24.07 4.10 14.37
C LYS A 176 23.07 3.08 14.95
N ALA A 177 21.79 3.44 14.97
CA ALA A 177 20.72 2.55 15.42
C ALA A 177 20.39 1.47 14.37
N ILE A 178 20.70 1.77 13.10
CA ILE A 178 20.60 0.86 11.97
C ILE A 178 21.95 0.83 11.23
N PRO A 179 22.29 -0.29 10.58
CA PRO A 179 23.55 -0.45 9.85
C PRO A 179 23.71 0.53 8.68
#